data_AF-A0ABD5ZNN9-F1
#
_entry.id   AF-A0ABD5ZNN9-F1
#
_cell.length_a   1.000
_cell.length_b   1.000
_cell.length_c   1.000
_cell.angle_alpha   90.00
_cell.angle_beta   90.00
_cell.angle_gamma   90.00
#
_symmetry.space_group_name_H-M   'P 1'
#
loop_
_entity.id
_entity.type
_entity.pdbx_description
1 polymer ?
#
loop_
_entity_poly.entity_id
_entity_poly.type
_entity_poly.pdbx_seq_one_letter_code
_entity_poly.pdbx_strand_id
1 'polypeptide(L)' 'MQCHYCEREAAVAVEKDHIKVGLCEDHFRDRLEELKSDGWLEDLQEELDIDRS' A
#
# COMPACT_ATOMS: atom_id res chain seq x y z
N MET A 1 -16.23 -5.70 -1.49
CA MET A 1 -15.46 -5.55 -0.23
C MET A 1 -15.33 -4.07 0.08
N GLN A 2 -15.21 -3.68 1.34
CA GLN A 2 -15.27 -2.26 1.75
C GLN A 2 -13.89 -1.72 2.12
N CYS A 3 -13.72 -0.42 1.90
CA CYS A 3 -12.58 0.34 2.35
C CYS A 3 -12.55 0.37 3.87
N HIS A 4 -11.42 0.00 4.45
CA HIS A 4 -11.23 -0.03 5.89
C HIS A 4 -11.45 1.33 6.56
N TYR A 5 -11.20 2.43 5.86
CA TYR A 5 -11.22 3.78 6.43
C TYR A 5 -12.53 4.56 6.26
N CYS A 6 -13.34 4.22 5.26
CA CYS A 6 -14.53 5.03 4.93
C CYS A 6 -15.72 4.23 4.42
N GLU A 7 -15.67 2.89 4.53
CA GLU A 7 -16.76 1.97 4.19
C GLU A 7 -17.25 2.00 2.72
N ARG A 8 -16.71 2.91 1.90
CA ARG A 8 -16.87 2.95 0.44
C ARG A 8 -16.39 1.65 -0.18
N GLU A 9 -16.81 1.38 -1.42
CA GLU A 9 -16.31 0.24 -2.16
C GLU A 9 -14.78 0.30 -2.28
N ALA A 10 -14.10 -0.79 -1.95
CA ALA A 10 -12.66 -0.89 -2.08
C ALA A 10 -12.30 -1.20 -3.54
N ALA A 11 -11.37 -0.42 -4.08
CA ALA A 11 -10.78 -0.61 -5.40
C ALA A 11 -9.61 -1.59 -5.37
N VAL A 12 -8.89 -1.67 -4.24
CA VAL A 12 -7.73 -2.55 -4.06
C VAL A 12 -7.92 -3.41 -2.81
N ALA A 13 -7.43 -4.64 -2.89
CA ALA A 13 -7.38 -5.60 -1.79
C ALA A 13 -5.92 -5.98 -1.52
N VAL A 14 -5.47 -5.83 -0.28
CA VAL A 14 -4.14 -6.27 0.16
C VAL A 14 -4.32 -7.42 1.15
N GLU A 15 -3.55 -8.49 1.00
CA GLU A 15 -3.56 -9.62 1.90
C GLU A 15 -2.15 -9.88 2.46
N LYS A 16 -2.05 -10.08 3.77
CA LYS A 16 -0.82 -10.49 4.46
C LYS A 16 -1.17 -11.33 5.68
N ASP A 17 -0.48 -12.45 5.89
CA ASP A 17 -0.68 -13.33 7.05
C ASP A 17 -2.17 -13.70 7.29
N HIS A 18 -2.89 -14.01 6.20
CA HIS A 18 -4.35 -14.27 6.18
C HIS A 18 -5.25 -13.09 6.58
N ILE A 19 -4.70 -11.90 6.78
CA ILE A 19 -5.45 -10.67 7.00
C ILE A 19 -5.66 -9.99 5.65
N LYS A 20 -6.92 -9.78 5.28
CA LYS A 20 -7.31 -9.10 4.04
C LYS A 20 -7.91 -7.73 4.34
N VAL A 21 -7.34 -6.69 3.76
CA VAL A 21 -7.76 -5.29 3.94
C VAL A 21 -8.14 -4.70 2.58
N GLY A 22 -9.31 -4.06 2.51
CA GLY A 22 -9.75 -3.31 1.33
C GLY A 22 -9.48 -1.81 1.47
N LEU A 23 -9.07 -1.16 0.38
CA LEU A 23 -8.86 0.29 0.30
C LEU A 23 -9.53 0.88 -0.95
N CYS A 24 -10.13 2.06 -0.81
CA CYS A 24 -10.53 2.88 -1.95
C CYS A 24 -9.30 3.62 -2.52
N GLU A 25 -9.41 4.16 -3.73
CA GLU A 25 -8.29 4.83 -4.41
C GLU A 25 -7.68 5.97 -3.60
N ASP A 26 -8.50 6.81 -2.96
CA ASP A 26 -8.03 7.93 -2.13
C ASP A 26 -7.10 7.43 -1.00
N HIS A 27 -7.62 6.54 -0.14
CA HIS A 27 -6.86 6.03 1.01
C HIS A 27 -5.65 5.18 0.61
N PHE A 28 -5.72 4.49 -0.53
CA PHE A 28 -4.56 3.78 -1.05
C PHE A 28 -3.45 4.75 -1.44
N ARG A 29 -3.78 5.84 -2.12
CA ARG A 29 -2.83 6.88 -2.52
C ARG A 29 -2.22 7.57 -1.31
N ASP A 30 -3.03 7.98 -0.35
CA ASP A 30 -2.57 8.62 0.89
C ASP A 30 -1.59 7.70 1.63
N ARG A 31 -1.94 6.41 1.78
CA ARG A 31 -1.05 5.44 2.45
C ARG A 31 0.26 5.23 1.68
N LEU A 32 0.22 5.25 0.36
CA LEU A 32 1.41 5.13 -0.49
C LEU A 32 2.34 6.36 -0.37
N GLU A 33 1.78 7.55 -0.21
CA GLU A 33 2.53 8.79 -0.01
C GLU A 33 3.17 8.84 1.37
N GLU A 34 2.43 8.46 2.41
CA GLU A 34 2.96 8.32 3.78
C GLU A 34 4.13 7.35 3.81
N LEU A 35 3.95 6.19 3.19
CA LEU A 35 4.98 5.19 3.01
C LEU A 35 6.20 5.80 2.29
N LYS A 36 6.03 6.47 1.16
CA LYS A 36 7.14 7.19 0.48
C LYS A 36 7.87 8.19 1.36
N SER A 37 7.16 8.88 2.25
CA SER A 37 7.74 9.89 3.13
C SER A 37 8.51 9.30 4.31
N ASP A 38 8.20 8.07 4.72
CA ASP A 38 8.85 7.38 5.85
C ASP A 38 10.21 6.74 5.50
N GLY A 39 10.70 6.91 4.26
CA GLY A 39 11.99 6.38 3.82
C GLY A 39 12.05 4.86 3.65
N TRP A 40 10.98 4.13 4.00
CA TRP A 40 10.92 2.66 3.82
C TRP A 40 11.11 2.21 2.36
N LEU A 41 10.89 3.10 1.38
CA LEU A 41 11.10 2.79 -0.03
C LEU A 41 12.57 2.79 -0.40
N GLU A 42 13.40 3.56 0.33
CA GLU A 42 14.85 3.53 0.21
C GLU A 42 15.38 2.24 0.84
N ASP A 43 14.89 1.85 2.02
CA ASP A 43 15.21 0.55 2.64
C ASP A 43 14.74 -0.65 1.80
N LEU A 44 13.53 -0.58 1.20
CA LEU A 44 13.01 -1.64 0.33
C LEU A 44 13.73 -1.67 -1.03
N GLN A 45 14.28 -0.54 -1.51
CA GLN A 45 15.15 -0.50 -2.70
C GLN A 45 16.53 -1.12 -2.44
N GLU A 46 17.04 -1.08 -1.20
CA GLU A 46 18.25 -1.83 -0.84
C GLU A 46 17.99 -3.34 -0.75
N GLU A 47 16.80 -3.77 -0.30
CA GLU A 47 16.44 -5.20 -0.27
C GLU A 47 16.00 -5.77 -1.63
N LEU A 48 15.37 -4.96 -2.47
CA LEU A 48 15.00 -5.33 -3.83
C LEU A 48 16.08 -4.78 -4.76
N ASP A 49 17.05 -5.62 -5.13
CA ASP A 49 18.06 -5.38 -6.18
C ASP A 49 17.36 -5.13 -7.54
N ILE A 50 16.67 -4.00 -7.68
CA ILE A 50 15.97 -3.60 -8.90
C ILE A 50 17.03 -2.95 -9.79
N ASP A 51 17.75 -3.80 -10.51
CA ASP A 51 18.59 -3.40 -11.64
C ASP A 51 17.69 -2.71 -12.68
N ARG A 52 17.85 -1.39 -12.80
CA ARG A 52 17.22 -0.61 -13.86
C ARG A 52 18.20 -0.51 -15.03
N SER A 53 18.18 -1.53 -15.91
CA SER A 53 18.77 -1.47 -17.25
C SER A 53 17.79 -0.92 -18.29
#